data_AF-A0A9E2G7Z2-F1
#
_entry.id   AF-A0A9E2G7Z2-F1
#
_cell.length_a   1.000
_cell.length_b   1.000
_cell.length_c   1.000
_cell.angle_alpha   90.00
_cell.angle_beta   90.00
_cell.angle_gamma   90.00
#
_symmetry.space_group_name_H-M   'P 1'
#
loop_
_entity.id
_entity.type
_entity.pdbx_description
1 polymer ?
#
loop_
_entity_poly.entity_id
_entity_poly.type
_entity_poly.pdbx_seq_one_letter_code
_entity_poly.pdbx_strand_id
1 'polypeptide(L)'
;MPNQQHAFTIRYNGLTRVLMTEVGVSIPFLGTPDQTQKIVVEKYQGIWDTGATGSVVTKRVVDKLGLKPIGAQKVYHAGGESVSSVYLVNIALPSNVMVQGVKVTEGDLPPKGGADLLIGMDIIGLGDFSVSHVGGKSTMSFRMPSCRETDYIGEANLQNMKSHFQKKRAPTSKHQNKKKTKRRKKNKRHNK
;
A
#
# COMPACT_ATOMS: atom_id res chain seq x y z
N MET A 1 7.70 -24.53 3.67
CA MET A 1 6.42 -24.20 4.34
C MET A 1 5.35 -23.98 3.28
N PRO A 2 4.08 -24.31 3.52
CA PRO A 2 2.96 -23.79 2.71
C PRO A 2 2.91 -22.26 2.83
N ASN A 3 2.34 -21.57 1.83
CA ASN A 3 2.39 -20.10 1.67
C ASN A 3 2.03 -19.32 2.96
N GLN A 4 3.05 -18.94 3.74
CA GLN A 4 2.88 -18.06 4.87
C GLN A 4 2.61 -16.65 4.34
N GLN A 5 1.40 -16.14 4.56
CA GLN A 5 1.07 -14.76 4.25
C GLN A 5 1.64 -13.85 5.33
N HIS A 6 2.42 -12.86 4.91
CA HIS A 6 2.85 -11.76 5.76
C HIS A 6 2.07 -10.51 5.37
N ALA A 7 1.66 -9.70 6.34
CA ALA A 7 0.91 -8.47 6.08
C ALA A 7 1.11 -7.43 7.18
N PHE A 8 0.90 -6.16 6.83
CA PHE A 8 0.77 -5.07 7.79
C PHE A 8 -0.26 -4.03 7.31
N THR A 9 -0.80 -3.26 8.26
CA THR A 9 -1.75 -2.17 8.00
C THR A 9 -1.42 -0.97 8.88
N ILE A 10 -1.21 0.19 8.28
CA ILE A 10 -0.91 1.46 8.96
C ILE A 10 -2.07 2.43 8.71
N ARG A 11 -2.58 3.01 9.80
CA ARG A 11 -3.75 3.91 9.79
C ARG A 11 -3.30 5.30 10.22
N TYR A 12 -3.62 6.29 9.41
CA TYR A 12 -3.24 7.69 9.63
C TYR A 12 -4.41 8.45 10.26
N ASN A 13 -4.12 9.47 11.10
CA ASN A 13 -5.16 10.25 11.79
C ASN A 13 -5.89 11.28 10.90
N GLY A 14 -5.70 11.22 9.59
CA GLY A 14 -6.33 12.05 8.57
C GLY A 14 -5.86 11.62 7.17
N LEU A 15 -6.04 12.46 6.17
CA LEU A 15 -5.47 12.24 4.83
C LEU A 15 -3.97 12.54 4.85
N THR A 16 -3.13 11.52 4.75
CA THR A 16 -1.67 11.71 4.56
C THR A 16 -1.34 12.00 3.10
N ARG A 17 -0.27 12.80 2.88
CA ARG A 17 0.37 13.03 1.59
C ARG A 17 1.63 12.17 1.36
N VAL A 18 2.12 11.48 2.39
CA VAL A 18 3.30 10.61 2.34
C VAL A 18 2.96 9.30 3.04
N LEU A 19 3.30 8.19 2.40
CA LEU A 19 3.13 6.84 2.94
C LEU A 19 4.47 6.42 3.52
N MET A 20 4.58 6.48 4.85
CA MET A 20 5.84 6.31 5.57
C MET A 20 5.73 5.21 6.62
N THR A 21 6.76 4.38 6.70
CA THR A 21 6.82 3.21 7.58
C THR A 21 8.21 3.09 8.20
N GLU A 22 8.28 2.70 9.48
CA GLU A 22 9.54 2.20 10.01
C GLU A 22 9.92 0.91 9.26
N VAL A 23 11.16 0.85 8.79
CA VAL A 23 11.75 -0.29 8.09
C VAL A 23 13.11 -0.60 8.70
N GLY A 24 13.49 -1.87 8.70
CA GLY A 24 14.84 -2.29 9.03
C GLY A 24 15.71 -2.40 7.77
N VAL A 25 17.00 -2.11 7.88
CA VAL A 25 17.98 -2.41 6.83
C VAL A 25 19.20 -3.07 7.49
N SER A 26 19.72 -4.13 6.86
CA SER A 26 21.00 -4.76 7.25
C SER A 26 21.89 -4.99 6.03
N ILE A 27 23.17 -5.21 6.30
CA ILE A 27 24.07 -5.87 5.34
C ILE A 27 23.51 -7.25 4.93
N PRO A 28 23.78 -7.72 3.70
CA PRO A 28 23.41 -9.05 3.25
C PRO A 28 24.28 -10.12 3.95
N PHE A 29 23.74 -11.32 4.16
CA PHE A 29 24.46 -12.40 4.82
C PHE A 29 25.45 -13.08 3.85
N LEU A 30 26.70 -12.62 3.85
CA LEU A 30 27.81 -13.22 3.10
C LEU A 30 28.41 -14.40 3.88
N GLY A 31 27.60 -15.42 4.13
CA GLY A 31 27.95 -16.53 5.02
C GLY A 31 29.06 -17.43 4.46
N THR A 32 30.23 -17.42 5.11
CA THR A 32 30.97 -18.67 5.33
C THR A 32 30.39 -19.38 6.56
N PRO A 33 30.35 -20.72 6.63
CA PRO A 33 29.72 -21.44 7.75
C PRO A 33 30.31 -21.15 9.14
N ASP A 34 31.56 -20.66 9.16
CA ASP A 34 32.38 -20.48 10.36
C ASP A 34 32.20 -19.11 11.04
N GLN A 35 31.49 -18.16 10.40
CA GLN A 35 31.28 -16.83 10.96
C GLN A 35 29.83 -16.60 11.42
N THR A 36 29.65 -16.60 12.73
CA THR A 36 28.43 -16.15 13.42
C THR A 36 28.29 -14.63 13.40
N GLN A 37 28.30 -14.03 12.20
CA GLN A 37 28.05 -12.60 12.02
C GLN A 37 26.65 -12.25 12.55
N LYS A 38 26.62 -11.54 13.69
CA LYS A 38 25.40 -11.03 14.29
C LYS A 38 24.78 -9.98 13.36
N ILE A 39 23.78 -10.38 12.59
CA ILE A 39 23.04 -9.48 11.70
C ILE A 39 22.36 -8.39 12.55
N VAL A 40 22.88 -7.17 12.47
CA VAL A 40 22.25 -5.98 13.06
C VAL A 40 21.30 -5.41 12.01
N VAL A 41 20.02 -5.32 12.37
CA VAL A 41 18.99 -4.68 11.55
C VAL A 41 18.76 -3.28 12.11
N GLU A 42 19.32 -2.27 11.47
CA GLU A 42 19.17 -0.87 11.85
C GLU A 42 17.83 -0.32 11.38
N LYS A 43 17.22 0.56 12.18
CA LYS A 43 15.88 1.12 11.91
C LYS A 43 15.96 2.47 11.20
N TYR A 44 15.06 2.64 10.24
CA TYR A 44 15.02 3.72 9.26
C TYR A 44 13.56 4.07 8.89
N GLN A 45 13.33 5.24 8.28
CA GLN A 45 12.03 5.66 7.77
C GLN A 45 11.96 5.47 6.26
N GLY A 46 11.15 4.49 5.83
CA GLY A 46 10.89 4.18 4.43
C GLY A 46 9.66 4.90 3.91
N ILE A 47 9.78 5.64 2.80
CA ILE A 47 8.63 6.11 2.00
C ILE A 47 8.29 5.11 0.90
N TRP A 48 7.02 5.00 0.53
CA TRP A 48 6.55 4.07 -0.50
C TRP A 48 6.16 4.82 -1.77
N ASP A 49 6.80 4.48 -2.90
CA ASP A 49 6.61 5.16 -4.18
C ASP A 49 6.46 4.17 -5.35
N THR A 50 5.25 4.11 -5.91
CA THR A 50 4.93 3.29 -7.09
C THR A 50 5.49 3.87 -8.41
N GLY A 51 6.00 5.10 -8.40
CA GLY A 51 6.69 5.71 -9.54
C GLY A 51 8.15 5.30 -9.69
N ALA A 52 8.75 4.70 -8.65
CA ALA A 52 10.15 4.25 -8.66
C ALA A 52 10.27 2.78 -9.07
N THR A 53 11.07 2.49 -10.10
CA THR A 53 11.32 1.12 -10.57
C THR A 53 12.03 0.24 -9.53
N GLY A 54 12.87 0.85 -8.68
CA GLY A 54 13.64 0.15 -7.64
C GLY A 54 13.82 1.02 -6.39
N SER A 55 14.20 0.38 -5.30
CA SER A 55 14.35 1.01 -3.98
C SER A 55 15.64 1.83 -3.86
N VAL A 56 15.61 2.90 -3.07
CA VAL A 56 16.70 3.90 -2.93
C VAL A 56 17.10 4.07 -1.47
N VAL A 57 18.40 4.05 -1.18
CA VAL A 57 18.97 4.42 0.13
C VAL A 57 19.53 5.84 0.08
N THR A 58 19.36 6.60 1.16
CA THR A 58 20.14 7.83 1.36
C THR A 58 21.59 7.50 1.73
N LYS A 59 22.50 8.45 1.44
CA LYS A 59 23.90 8.39 1.89
C LYS A 59 24.05 8.11 3.39
N ARG A 60 23.12 8.60 4.23
CA ARG A 60 23.08 8.32 5.67
C ARG A 60 22.99 6.83 5.99
N VAL A 61 22.24 6.05 5.21
CA VAL A 61 22.13 4.58 5.39
C VAL A 61 23.42 3.90 4.93
N VAL A 62 23.97 4.33 3.78
CA VAL A 62 25.24 3.83 3.22
C VAL A 62 26.38 4.01 4.23
N ASP A 63 26.57 5.22 4.75
CA ASP A 63 27.65 5.55 5.67
C ASP A 63 27.47 4.87 7.04
N LYS A 64 26.24 4.86 7.60
CA LYS A 64 25.97 4.25 8.91
C LYS A 64 26.11 2.72 8.91
N LEU A 65 25.79 2.04 7.81
CA LEU A 65 25.96 0.59 7.67
C LEU A 65 27.32 0.18 7.06
N GLY A 66 28.16 1.14 6.66
CA GLY A 66 29.44 0.86 5.99
C GLY A 66 29.27 0.12 4.66
N LEU A 67 28.18 0.38 3.92
CA LEU A 67 27.87 -0.35 2.69
C LEU A 67 28.94 -0.09 1.62
N LYS A 68 29.36 -1.17 0.94
CA LYS A 68 30.29 -1.09 -0.20
C LYS A 68 29.50 -1.20 -1.51
N PRO A 69 29.76 -0.35 -2.52
CA PRO A 69 29.05 -0.42 -3.79
C PRO A 69 29.41 -1.71 -4.53
N ILE A 70 28.39 -2.36 -5.09
CA ILE A 70 28.53 -3.55 -5.95
C ILE A 70 28.59 -3.20 -7.45
N GLY A 71 28.47 -1.90 -7.77
CA GLY A 71 28.46 -1.36 -9.12
C GLY A 71 27.87 0.06 -9.13
N ALA A 72 27.58 0.56 -10.33
CA ALA A 72 26.86 1.82 -10.52
C ALA A 72 25.83 1.65 -11.65
N GLN A 73 24.76 2.44 -11.62
CA GLN A 73 23.66 2.39 -12.57
C GLN A 73 23.19 3.80 -12.93
N LYS A 74 22.85 4.03 -14.20
CA LYS A 74 22.15 5.25 -14.62
C LYS A 74 20.72 5.24 -14.06
N VAL A 75 20.37 6.28 -13.32
CA VAL A 75 19.04 6.51 -12.77
C VAL A 75 18.39 7.70 -13.48
N TYR A 76 17.06 7.64 -13.63
CA TYR A 76 16.25 8.71 -14.20
C TYR A 76 15.35 9.28 -13.11
N HIS A 77 15.28 10.61 -13.05
CA HIS A 77 14.53 11.35 -12.04
C HIS A 77 13.91 12.61 -12.67
N ALA A 78 13.02 13.30 -11.94
CA ALA A 78 12.31 14.47 -12.47
C ALA A 78 13.22 15.66 -12.89
N GLY A 79 14.51 15.61 -12.55
CA GLY A 79 15.53 16.59 -12.96
C GLY A 79 16.46 16.13 -14.09
N GLY A 80 16.26 14.94 -14.67
CA GLY A 80 17.11 14.39 -15.74
C GLY A 80 17.63 12.99 -15.43
N GLU A 81 18.89 12.75 -15.79
CA GLU A 81 19.61 11.49 -15.53
C GLU A 81 20.88 11.73 -14.72
N SER A 82 21.25 10.75 -13.90
CA SER A 82 22.49 10.73 -13.12
C SER A 82 23.00 9.30 -12.97
N VAL A 83 24.19 9.11 -12.42
CA VAL A 83 24.78 7.79 -12.16
C VAL A 83 24.86 7.59 -10.65
N SER A 84 24.10 6.61 -10.13
CA SER A 84 24.10 6.26 -8.72
C SER A 84 24.92 4.99 -8.46
N SER A 85 25.64 4.99 -7.35
CA SER A 85 26.18 3.78 -6.72
C SER A 85 25.06 2.78 -6.44
N VAL A 86 25.30 1.49 -6.68
CA VAL A 86 24.37 0.39 -6.36
C VAL A 86 24.92 -0.43 -5.21
N TYR A 87 24.07 -0.79 -4.25
CA TYR A 87 24.41 -1.57 -3.06
C TYR A 87 23.50 -2.80 -2.95
N LEU A 88 23.96 -3.81 -2.20
CA LEU A 88 23.16 -4.97 -1.84
C LEU A 88 22.81 -4.91 -0.36
N VAL A 89 21.52 -5.06 -0.02
CA VAL A 89 21.02 -4.99 1.37
C VAL A 89 19.93 -6.04 1.62
N ASN A 90 19.63 -6.32 2.89
CA ASN A 90 18.34 -6.90 3.28
C ASN A 90 17.45 -5.79 3.86
N ILE A 91 16.16 -5.83 3.54
CA ILE A 91 15.16 -4.87 4.04
C ILE A 91 14.10 -5.61 4.85
N ALA A 92 13.86 -5.15 6.08
CA ALA A 92 12.77 -5.62 6.94
C ALA A 92 11.58 -4.67 6.82
N LEU A 93 10.47 -5.16 6.28
CA LEU A 93 9.19 -4.46 6.29
C LEU A 93 8.49 -4.68 7.65
N PRO A 94 7.52 -3.83 8.05
CA PRO A 94 6.69 -4.07 9.23
C PRO A 94 6.07 -5.47 9.26
N SER A 95 5.84 -6.01 10.46
CA SER A 95 5.57 -7.44 10.69
C SER A 95 6.77 -8.38 10.39
N ASN A 96 8.00 -7.85 10.46
CA ASN A 96 9.27 -8.58 10.33
C ASN A 96 9.42 -9.38 9.01
N VAL A 97 8.93 -8.81 7.90
CA VAL A 97 9.07 -9.44 6.58
C VAL A 97 10.44 -9.10 6.00
N MET A 98 11.33 -10.07 5.93
CA MET A 98 12.68 -9.88 5.38
C MET A 98 12.66 -10.09 3.86
N VAL A 99 12.90 -9.04 3.08
CA VAL A 99 13.30 -9.14 1.68
C VAL A 99 14.83 -9.15 1.63
N GLN A 100 15.42 -10.22 1.09
CA GLN A 100 16.87 -10.43 1.10
C GLN A 100 17.50 -10.09 -0.25
N GLY A 101 18.74 -9.58 -0.24
CA GLY A 101 19.51 -9.34 -1.47
C GLY A 101 18.92 -8.28 -2.39
N VAL A 102 18.24 -7.27 -1.85
CA VAL A 102 17.68 -6.15 -2.62
C VAL A 102 18.83 -5.30 -3.15
N LYS A 103 18.80 -4.99 -4.45
CA LYS A 103 19.69 -4.01 -5.08
C LYS A 103 19.09 -2.62 -4.93
N VAL A 104 19.74 -1.77 -4.14
CA VAL A 104 19.30 -0.39 -3.91
C VAL A 104 20.28 0.59 -4.54
N THR A 105 19.78 1.71 -5.06
CA THR A 105 20.62 2.83 -5.51
C THR A 105 20.83 3.83 -4.38
N GLU A 106 21.96 4.54 -4.36
CA GLU A 106 22.13 5.73 -3.52
C GLU A 106 21.48 6.95 -4.20
N GLY A 107 20.75 7.76 -3.43
CA GLY A 107 20.14 9.00 -3.93
C GLY A 107 19.61 9.90 -2.81
N ASP A 108 19.40 11.16 -3.15
CA ASP A 108 18.87 12.17 -2.23
C ASP A 108 17.35 12.03 -2.07
N LEU A 109 16.90 11.71 -0.86
CA LEU A 109 15.48 11.76 -0.48
C LEU A 109 15.16 13.07 0.24
N PRO A 110 13.92 13.60 0.14
CA PRO A 110 13.59 14.94 0.65
C PRO A 110 13.88 15.10 2.16
N PRO A 111 14.88 15.91 2.57
CA PRO A 111 15.37 15.90 3.95
C PRO A 111 14.32 16.41 4.96
N LYS A 112 13.42 17.30 4.52
CA LYS A 112 12.28 17.77 5.32
C LYS A 112 11.22 16.70 5.58
N GLY A 113 11.26 15.57 4.87
CA GLY A 113 10.40 14.40 5.12
C GLY A 113 10.99 13.43 6.16
N GLY A 114 12.28 13.52 6.48
CA GLY A 114 12.95 12.62 7.41
C GLY A 114 13.26 11.21 6.86
N ALA A 115 12.87 10.91 5.62
CA ALA A 115 13.05 9.61 4.98
C ALA A 115 14.53 9.23 4.82
N ASP A 116 14.86 8.00 5.18
CA ASP A 116 16.18 7.37 5.00
C ASP A 116 16.22 6.43 3.78
N LEU A 117 15.05 5.88 3.41
CA LEU A 117 14.85 4.86 2.38
C LEU A 117 13.60 5.17 1.54
N LEU A 118 13.61 4.79 0.27
CA LEU A 118 12.44 4.71 -0.60
C LEU A 118 12.23 3.24 -0.99
N ILE A 119 11.00 2.75 -0.81
CA ILE A 119 10.51 1.43 -1.22
C ILE A 119 9.85 1.57 -2.60
N GLY A 120 10.45 0.96 -3.61
CA GLY A 120 10.02 1.01 -5.01
C GLY A 120 9.25 -0.23 -5.47
N MET A 121 9.02 -0.31 -6.79
CA MET A 121 8.30 -1.40 -7.44
C MET A 121 9.01 -2.76 -7.38
N ASP A 122 10.32 -2.78 -7.10
CA ASP A 122 11.10 -3.99 -6.80
C ASP A 122 10.64 -4.73 -5.53
N ILE A 123 10.12 -4.00 -4.54
CA ILE A 123 9.55 -4.56 -3.31
C ILE A 123 8.02 -4.54 -3.35
N ILE A 124 7.40 -3.45 -3.85
CA ILE A 124 5.94 -3.36 -3.98
C ILE A 124 5.39 -4.48 -4.87
N GLY A 125 6.07 -4.82 -5.96
CA GLY A 125 5.67 -5.86 -6.91
C GLY A 125 5.75 -7.30 -6.37
N LEU A 126 6.30 -7.52 -5.16
CA LEU A 126 6.31 -8.84 -4.52
C LEU A 126 4.94 -9.25 -3.94
N GLY A 127 3.99 -8.33 -3.88
CA GLY A 127 2.72 -8.53 -3.20
C GLY A 127 1.65 -7.51 -3.55
N ASP A 128 0.61 -7.43 -2.71
CA ASP A 128 -0.49 -6.49 -2.93
C ASP A 128 -0.32 -5.26 -2.04
N PHE A 129 0.00 -4.13 -2.66
CA PHE A 129 0.02 -2.81 -2.04
C PHE A 129 -1.31 -2.09 -2.24
N SER A 130 -1.83 -1.45 -1.20
CA SER A 130 -3.15 -0.79 -1.24
C SER A 130 -3.22 0.44 -0.34
N VAL A 131 -3.94 1.45 -0.81
CA VAL A 131 -4.22 2.70 -0.11
C VAL A 131 -5.72 2.99 -0.19
N SER A 132 -6.32 3.41 0.92
CA SER A 132 -7.74 3.74 1.01
C SER A 132 -7.97 4.95 1.92
N HIS A 133 -9.05 5.70 1.69
CA HIS A 133 -9.33 6.98 2.36
C HIS A 133 -10.69 7.00 3.08
N VAL A 134 -11.04 5.90 3.74
CA VAL A 134 -12.34 5.71 4.39
C VAL A 134 -12.50 6.70 5.56
N GLY A 135 -13.63 7.41 5.60
CA GLY A 135 -13.94 8.35 6.69
C GLY A 135 -12.97 9.54 6.80
N GLY A 136 -12.34 9.94 5.71
CA GLY A 136 -11.35 11.03 5.71
C GLY A 136 -9.99 10.66 6.31
N LYS A 137 -9.72 9.37 6.53
CA LYS A 137 -8.46 8.85 7.06
C LYS A 137 -7.79 7.94 6.05
N SER A 138 -6.51 8.20 5.77
CA SER A 138 -5.70 7.27 4.97
C SER A 138 -5.45 5.98 5.75
N THR A 139 -5.56 4.85 5.07
CA THR A 139 -5.10 3.54 5.53
C THR A 139 -4.28 2.90 4.41
N MET A 140 -3.06 2.50 4.75
CA MET A 140 -2.12 1.79 3.89
C MET A 140 -2.06 0.33 4.35
N SER A 141 -2.12 -0.61 3.42
CA SER A 141 -1.89 -2.04 3.70
C SER A 141 -0.99 -2.65 2.63
N PHE A 142 -0.08 -3.51 3.06
CA PHE A 142 0.73 -4.36 2.20
C PHE A 142 0.65 -5.81 2.66
N ARG A 143 0.69 -6.77 1.73
CA ARG A 143 0.82 -8.20 2.02
C ARG A 143 1.69 -8.90 0.98
N MET A 144 2.43 -9.91 1.40
CA MET A 144 3.32 -10.73 0.58
C MET A 144 3.15 -12.22 0.93
N PRO A 145 3.05 -13.13 -0.05
CA PRO A 145 2.87 -12.87 -1.49
C PRO A 145 1.50 -12.24 -1.81
N SER A 146 1.30 -11.85 -3.07
CA SER A 146 -0.05 -11.50 -3.58
C SER A 146 -1.00 -12.71 -3.45
N CYS A 147 -2.28 -12.45 -3.20
CA CYS A 147 -3.28 -13.54 -3.12
C CYS A 147 -4.70 -13.21 -3.59
N ARG A 148 -4.98 -12.00 -4.09
CA ARG A 148 -6.25 -11.65 -4.76
C ARG A 148 -6.12 -10.34 -5.54
N GLU A 149 -6.71 -10.27 -6.72
CA GLU A 149 -6.87 -9.03 -7.49
C GLU A 149 -7.79 -8.02 -6.77
N THR A 150 -7.54 -6.72 -6.95
CA THR A 150 -8.39 -5.64 -6.41
C THR A 150 -8.96 -4.81 -7.56
N ASP A 151 -10.09 -5.28 -8.12
CA ASP A 151 -10.84 -4.58 -9.17
C ASP A 151 -12.04 -3.81 -8.60
N TYR A 152 -11.91 -2.48 -8.52
CA TYR A 152 -13.01 -1.61 -8.12
C TYR A 152 -14.10 -1.45 -9.19
N ILE A 153 -13.86 -1.79 -10.46
CA ILE A 153 -14.86 -1.71 -11.54
C ILE A 153 -15.90 -2.83 -11.34
N GLY A 154 -15.46 -4.07 -11.15
CA GLY A 154 -16.29 -5.21 -10.78
C GLY A 154 -17.05 -4.99 -9.47
N GLU A 155 -16.37 -4.51 -8.42
CA GLU A 155 -17.02 -4.18 -7.15
C GLU A 155 -18.11 -3.11 -7.33
N ALA A 156 -17.83 -2.01 -8.03
CA ALA A 156 -18.79 -0.92 -8.27
C ALA A 156 -19.98 -1.38 -9.13
N ASN A 157 -19.75 -2.16 -10.19
CA ASN A 157 -20.81 -2.68 -11.05
C ASN A 157 -21.77 -3.61 -10.28
N LEU A 158 -21.24 -4.49 -9.43
CA LEU A 158 -22.04 -5.35 -8.56
C LEU A 158 -22.86 -4.56 -7.53
N GLN A 159 -22.29 -3.51 -6.94
CA GLN A 159 -23.00 -2.62 -6.01
C GLN A 159 -24.12 -1.82 -6.70
N ASN A 160 -23.81 -1.24 -7.87
CA ASN A 160 -24.76 -0.46 -8.67
C ASN A 160 -25.98 -1.32 -9.07
N MET A 161 -25.76 -2.53 -9.61
CA MET A 161 -26.84 -3.47 -9.92
C MET A 161 -27.70 -3.80 -8.71
N LYS A 162 -27.10 -4.15 -7.56
CA LYS A 162 -27.82 -4.42 -6.31
C LYS A 162 -28.70 -3.24 -5.90
N SER A 163 -28.20 -2.01 -6.01
CA SER A 163 -28.98 -0.79 -5.72
C SER A 163 -30.19 -0.63 -6.65
N HIS A 164 -30.05 -0.93 -7.94
CA HIS A 164 -31.16 -0.86 -8.91
C HIS A 164 -32.24 -1.92 -8.63
N PHE A 165 -31.87 -3.14 -8.26
CA PHE A 165 -32.84 -4.17 -7.88
C PHE A 165 -33.59 -3.83 -6.58
N GLN A 166 -32.91 -3.25 -5.59
CA GLN A 166 -33.55 -2.76 -4.36
C GLN A 166 -34.52 -1.60 -4.66
N LYS A 167 -34.10 -0.60 -5.45
CA LYS A 167 -34.96 0.51 -5.90
C LYS A 167 -36.19 0.02 -6.68
N LYS A 168 -36.07 -1.04 -7.49
CA LYS A 168 -37.21 -1.68 -8.20
C LYS A 168 -38.15 -2.47 -7.27
N ARG A 169 -37.65 -3.01 -6.15
CA ARG A 169 -38.46 -3.74 -5.15
C ARG A 169 -39.12 -2.84 -4.10
N ALA A 170 -38.66 -1.61 -3.92
CA ALA A 170 -39.30 -0.64 -3.02
C ALA A 170 -40.75 -0.33 -3.46
N PRO A 171 -41.74 -0.35 -2.54
CA PRO A 171 -43.14 -0.14 -2.91
C PRO A 171 -43.40 1.33 -3.29
N THR A 172 -43.51 1.60 -4.60
CA THR A 172 -43.74 2.95 -5.10
C THR A 172 -44.97 3.61 -4.46
N SER A 173 -44.82 4.86 -4.01
CA SER A 173 -45.85 5.64 -3.29
C SER A 173 -47.20 5.75 -4.03
N LYS A 174 -47.17 5.64 -5.36
CA LYS A 174 -48.37 5.51 -6.22
C LYS A 174 -49.32 4.39 -5.76
N HIS A 175 -48.80 3.30 -5.19
CA HIS A 175 -49.63 2.19 -4.70
C HIS A 175 -50.30 2.49 -3.34
N GLN A 176 -49.64 3.23 -2.45
CA GLN A 176 -50.24 3.69 -1.19
C GLN A 176 -51.36 4.71 -1.45
N ASN A 177 -51.15 5.65 -2.39
CA ASN A 177 -52.20 6.60 -2.78
C ASN A 177 -53.41 5.90 -3.41
N LYS A 178 -53.23 4.90 -4.29
CA LYS A 178 -54.37 4.10 -4.80
C LYS A 178 -55.19 3.43 -3.68
N LYS A 179 -54.56 2.96 -2.58
CA LYS A 179 -55.27 2.43 -1.40
C LYS A 179 -56.00 3.54 -0.63
N LYS A 180 -55.38 4.70 -0.35
CA LYS A 180 -56.05 5.84 0.32
C LYS A 180 -57.27 6.34 -0.46
N THR A 181 -57.17 6.51 -1.78
CA THR A 181 -58.28 7.02 -2.62
C THR A 181 -59.44 6.02 -2.72
N LYS A 182 -59.17 4.70 -2.80
CA LYS A 182 -60.23 3.67 -2.72
C LYS A 182 -60.95 3.71 -1.36
N ARG A 183 -60.23 3.86 -0.24
CA ARG A 183 -60.83 3.97 1.10
C ARG A 183 -61.75 5.19 1.21
N ARG A 184 -61.29 6.39 0.78
CA ARG A 184 -62.12 7.60 0.73
C ARG A 184 -63.38 7.47 -0.14
N LYS A 185 -63.31 6.77 -1.28
CA LYS A 185 -64.49 6.52 -2.13
C LYS A 185 -65.47 5.48 -1.55
N LYS A 186 -65.05 4.56 -0.67
CA LYS A 186 -65.97 3.62 0.00
C LYS A 186 -66.80 4.32 1.08
N ASN A 187 -66.17 5.11 1.96
CA ASN A 187 -66.89 5.80 3.04
C ASN A 187 -67.94 6.80 2.51
N LYS A 188 -67.69 7.50 1.38
CA LYS A 188 -68.69 8.35 0.72
C LYS A 188 -69.90 7.60 0.10
N ARG A 189 -69.97 6.27 0.21
CA ARG A 189 -71.10 5.42 -0.24
C ARG A 189 -71.86 4.73 0.91
N HIS A 190 -71.65 5.15 2.16
CA HIS A 190 -72.45 4.71 3.33
C HIS A 190 -73.08 5.87 4.12
N ASN A 191 -72.91 7.11 3.65
CA ASN A 191 -73.56 8.32 4.19
C ASN A 191 -74.44 8.97 3.12
N LYS A 192 -75.22 8.15 2.39
CA LYS A 192 -76.21 8.58 1.40
C LYS A 192 -77.19 7.45 1.12
#